data_AF-A0A7J8N1J3-F1
#
_entry.id   AF-A0A7J8N1J3-F1
#
_cell.length_a   1.000
_cell.length_b   1.000
_cell.length_c   1.000
_cell.angle_alpha   90.00
_cell.angle_beta   90.00
_cell.angle_gamma   90.00
#
_symmetry.space_group_name_H-M   'P 1'
#
loop_
_entity.id
_entity.type
_entity.pdbx_description
1 polymer ?
#
loop_
_entity_poly.entity_id
_entity_poly.type
_entity_poly.pdbx_seq_one_letter_code
_entity_poly.pdbx_strand_id
1 'polypeptide(L)'
;MQDDFRPLLHELLGSHPGLEFLQSTPEFQERYAETVIYRIFYYINRSETGRLTLRELKRGNLIAAMQHVDEEEDINKVLRYFSYEHFYVIYCKFWELDTDHDFLIDKENLIRYGNHALTYRIVDRIFSQVPRKFRSRVEGKMGYEDFVYFILSEEDKSSEPGLEYWFKCIDLDGNGVLTPNEMQFFYEEQLHRMECMTQEPVLFEDILCQIFDMIGPEVTPGFSTDERENPTLTEWDRFAHREYIRLSMEEDVEDASNGSGDIWDESFEAPF
;
A
#
# COMPACT_ATOMS: atom_id res chain seq x y z
N MET A 1 -5.01 -20.73 0.62
CA MET A 1 -3.77 -20.15 0.08
C MET A 1 -4.16 -19.05 -0.88
N GLN A 2 -3.24 -18.16 -1.28
CA GLN A 2 -3.55 -17.07 -2.22
C GLN A 2 -4.11 -17.62 -3.55
N ASP A 3 -3.53 -18.69 -4.09
CA ASP A 3 -3.97 -19.32 -5.35
C ASP A 3 -5.42 -19.84 -5.32
N ASP A 4 -5.98 -20.12 -4.14
CA ASP A 4 -7.36 -20.60 -4.01
C ASP A 4 -8.39 -19.53 -4.42
N PHE A 5 -7.98 -18.26 -4.52
CA PHE A 5 -8.82 -17.14 -4.98
C PHE A 5 -8.81 -16.95 -6.50
N ARG A 6 -7.86 -17.57 -7.24
CA ARG A 6 -7.76 -17.39 -8.70
C ARG A 6 -9.04 -17.75 -9.45
N PRO A 7 -9.72 -18.89 -9.16
CA PRO A 7 -10.96 -19.23 -9.86
C PRO A 7 -12.09 -18.23 -9.60
N LEU A 8 -12.16 -17.68 -8.39
CA LEU A 8 -13.15 -16.66 -8.03
C LEU A 8 -12.92 -15.37 -8.85
N LEU A 9 -11.67 -14.91 -8.94
CA LEU A 9 -11.37 -13.67 -9.67
C LEU A 9 -11.44 -13.84 -11.17
N HIS A 10 -11.15 -15.04 -11.69
CA HIS A 10 -11.40 -15.36 -13.09
C HIS A 10 -12.89 -15.24 -13.44
N GLU A 11 -13.79 -15.75 -12.60
CA GLU A 11 -15.23 -15.59 -12.82
C GLU A 11 -15.63 -14.12 -12.74
N LEU A 12 -15.17 -13.40 -11.71
CA LEU A 12 -15.44 -11.97 -11.53
C LEU A 12 -15.07 -11.14 -12.76
N LEU A 13 -13.86 -11.34 -13.29
CA LEU A 13 -13.38 -10.65 -14.49
C LEU A 13 -14.17 -11.02 -15.75
N GLY A 14 -14.72 -12.23 -15.82
CA GLY A 14 -15.52 -12.69 -16.94
C GLY A 14 -16.98 -12.23 -16.91
N SER A 15 -17.52 -11.92 -15.73
CA SER A 15 -18.96 -11.70 -15.54
C SER A 15 -19.36 -10.30 -15.08
N HIS A 16 -18.47 -9.54 -14.45
CA HIS A 16 -18.83 -8.26 -13.82
C HIS A 16 -18.84 -7.10 -14.84
N PRO A 17 -19.95 -6.35 -14.96
CA PRO A 17 -20.08 -5.29 -15.97
C PRO A 17 -19.04 -4.18 -15.80
N GLY A 18 -18.78 -3.76 -14.56
CA GLY A 18 -17.75 -2.77 -14.22
C GLY A 18 -16.30 -3.20 -14.48
N LEU A 19 -16.04 -4.38 -15.05
CA LEU A 19 -14.71 -4.86 -15.44
C LEU A 19 -14.65 -5.32 -16.91
N GLU A 20 -15.73 -5.16 -17.69
CA GLU A 20 -15.77 -5.59 -19.10
C GLU A 20 -14.65 -4.97 -19.94
N PHE A 21 -14.28 -3.72 -19.65
CA PHE A 21 -13.21 -3.00 -20.35
C PHE A 21 -11.83 -3.67 -20.20
N LEU A 22 -11.61 -4.49 -19.16
CA LEU A 22 -10.37 -5.25 -18.99
C LEU A 22 -10.30 -6.50 -19.87
N GLN A 23 -11.40 -6.92 -20.52
CA GLN A 23 -11.43 -8.17 -21.28
C GLN A 23 -10.41 -8.21 -22.43
N SER A 24 -10.04 -7.04 -22.98
CA SER A 24 -9.04 -6.90 -24.04
C SER A 24 -7.59 -6.92 -23.55
N THR A 25 -7.33 -6.85 -22.24
CA THR A 25 -5.98 -6.68 -21.66
C THR A 25 -5.62 -7.77 -20.65
N PRO A 26 -5.16 -8.95 -21.12
CA PRO A 26 -4.87 -10.09 -20.24
C PRO A 26 -3.82 -9.80 -19.16
N GLU A 27 -2.78 -8.99 -19.45
CA GLU A 27 -1.78 -8.66 -18.42
C GLU A 27 -2.41 -7.87 -17.27
N PHE A 28 -3.27 -6.89 -17.58
CA PHE A 28 -3.96 -6.08 -16.58
C PHE A 28 -4.98 -6.89 -15.78
N GLN A 29 -5.66 -7.85 -16.40
CA GLN A 29 -6.53 -8.79 -15.69
C GLN A 29 -5.78 -9.58 -14.63
N GLU A 30 -4.61 -10.13 -14.98
CA GLU A 30 -3.79 -10.89 -14.02
C GLU A 30 -3.31 -9.98 -12.88
N ARG A 31 -2.84 -8.76 -13.19
CA ARG A 31 -2.38 -7.80 -12.18
C ARG A 31 -3.48 -7.28 -11.28
N TYR A 32 -4.66 -7.00 -11.82
CA TYR A 32 -5.83 -6.66 -11.02
C TYR A 32 -6.17 -7.82 -10.07
N ALA A 33 -6.26 -9.04 -10.59
CA ALA A 33 -6.59 -10.22 -9.78
C ALA A 33 -5.57 -10.43 -8.65
N GLU A 34 -4.28 -10.38 -8.95
CA GLU A 34 -3.21 -10.46 -7.94
C GLU A 34 -3.35 -9.36 -6.88
N THR A 35 -3.60 -8.11 -7.29
CA THR A 35 -3.75 -6.97 -6.37
C THR A 35 -4.94 -7.17 -5.43
N VAL A 36 -6.08 -7.63 -5.93
CA VAL A 36 -7.26 -7.95 -5.11
C VAL A 36 -6.90 -9.02 -4.07
N ILE A 37 -6.20 -10.09 -4.47
CA ILE A 37 -5.75 -11.15 -3.54
C ILE A 37 -4.82 -10.56 -2.47
N TYR A 38 -3.83 -9.77 -2.85
CA TYR A 38 -2.89 -9.18 -1.90
C TYR A 38 -3.60 -8.26 -0.90
N ARG A 39 -4.57 -7.44 -1.35
CA ARG A 39 -5.40 -6.61 -0.47
C ARG A 39 -6.23 -7.46 0.50
N ILE A 40 -6.83 -8.56 0.04
CA ILE A 40 -7.57 -9.50 0.91
C ILE A 40 -6.66 -10.04 2.01
N PHE A 41 -5.47 -10.51 1.65
CA PHE A 41 -4.54 -11.09 2.63
C PHE A 41 -3.98 -10.04 3.58
N TYR A 42 -3.70 -8.82 3.10
CA TYR A 42 -3.22 -7.70 3.91
C TYR A 42 -4.19 -7.38 5.06
N TYR A 43 -5.49 -7.29 4.78
CA TYR A 43 -6.48 -6.94 5.81
C TYR A 43 -6.98 -8.13 6.63
N ILE A 44 -7.03 -9.35 6.07
CA ILE A 44 -7.70 -10.48 6.72
C ILE A 44 -6.71 -11.49 7.32
N ASN A 45 -5.57 -11.74 6.69
CA ASN A 45 -4.60 -12.74 7.17
C ASN A 45 -3.67 -12.17 8.25
N ARG A 46 -4.25 -11.73 9.37
CA ARG A 46 -3.51 -11.14 10.50
C ARG A 46 -2.47 -12.08 11.11
N SER A 47 -2.61 -13.40 10.91
CA SER A 47 -1.62 -14.36 11.39
C SER A 47 -0.36 -14.44 10.53
N GLU A 48 -0.29 -13.76 9.39
CA GLU A 48 0.83 -13.78 8.42
C GLU A 48 1.22 -15.18 7.92
N THR A 49 0.32 -16.17 8.03
CA THR A 49 0.62 -17.57 7.66
C THR A 49 0.57 -17.82 6.15
N GLY A 50 0.06 -16.85 5.37
CA GLY A 50 -0.28 -17.05 3.96
C GLY A 50 -1.50 -17.97 3.76
N ARG A 51 -2.27 -18.23 4.82
CA ARG A 51 -3.46 -19.09 4.79
C ARG A 51 -4.57 -18.46 5.62
N LEU A 52 -5.66 -18.08 4.95
CA LEU A 52 -6.85 -17.61 5.63
C LEU A 52 -7.51 -18.74 6.40
N THR A 53 -7.59 -18.58 7.71
CA THR A 53 -8.34 -19.48 8.60
C THR A 53 -9.82 -19.11 8.59
N LEU A 54 -10.69 -20.07 8.93
CA LEU A 54 -12.12 -19.80 9.10
C LEU A 54 -12.39 -18.71 10.15
N ARG A 55 -11.54 -18.61 11.17
CA ARG A 55 -11.68 -17.59 12.23
C ARG A 55 -11.40 -16.19 11.67
N GLU A 56 -10.34 -16.03 10.88
CA GLU A 56 -10.02 -14.76 10.22
C GLU A 56 -11.11 -14.40 9.22
N LEU A 57 -11.57 -15.36 8.40
CA LEU A 57 -12.64 -15.13 7.43
C LEU A 57 -13.95 -14.68 8.09
N LYS A 58 -14.33 -15.30 9.22
CA LYS A 58 -15.54 -14.94 9.98
C LYS A 58 -15.48 -13.57 10.66
N ARG A 59 -14.27 -13.11 11.01
CA ARG A 59 -14.05 -11.81 11.65
C ARG A 59 -13.84 -10.70 10.63
N GLY A 60 -13.31 -11.05 9.46
CA GLY A 60 -13.15 -10.14 8.33
C GLY A 60 -14.48 -9.81 7.65
N ASN A 61 -14.38 -9.02 6.59
CA ASN A 61 -15.55 -8.50 5.86
C ASN A 61 -15.57 -8.94 4.38
N LEU A 62 -14.78 -9.95 4.01
CA LEU A 62 -14.67 -10.45 2.63
C LEU A 62 -16.02 -10.93 2.07
N ILE A 63 -16.77 -11.73 2.83
CA ILE A 63 -18.06 -12.25 2.34
C ILE A 63 -19.04 -11.11 2.06
N ALA A 64 -19.10 -10.11 2.94
CA ALA A 64 -19.92 -8.93 2.73
C ALA A 64 -19.44 -8.10 1.53
N ALA A 65 -18.12 -8.01 1.31
CA ALA A 65 -17.57 -7.35 0.13
C ALA A 65 -17.93 -8.09 -1.17
N MET A 66 -17.86 -9.43 -1.18
CA MET A 66 -18.26 -10.25 -2.34
C MET A 66 -19.75 -10.11 -2.64
N GLN A 67 -20.62 -10.09 -1.63
CA GLN A 67 -22.05 -9.83 -1.82
C GLN A 67 -22.32 -8.44 -2.39
N HIS A 68 -21.54 -7.44 -1.97
CA HIS A 68 -21.65 -6.09 -2.52
C HIS A 68 -21.23 -6.03 -4.00
N VAL A 69 -20.20 -6.79 -4.40
CA VAL A 69 -19.80 -6.95 -5.81
C VAL A 69 -20.94 -7.55 -6.65
N ASP A 70 -21.70 -8.50 -6.12
CA ASP A 70 -22.83 -9.10 -6.85
C ASP A 70 -23.98 -8.10 -7.10
N GLU A 71 -24.08 -7.05 -6.28
CA GLU A 71 -25.20 -6.09 -6.30
C GLU A 71 -24.86 -4.75 -6.97
N GLU A 72 -23.58 -4.35 -7.01
CA GLU A 72 -23.13 -3.05 -7.48
C GLU A 72 -22.42 -3.14 -8.85
N GLU A 73 -23.03 -2.56 -9.87
CA GLU A 73 -22.49 -2.59 -11.25
C GLU A 73 -21.20 -1.77 -11.40
N ASP A 74 -21.02 -0.72 -10.60
CA ASP A 74 -19.81 0.09 -10.58
C ASP A 74 -18.79 -0.47 -9.58
N ILE A 75 -17.80 -1.19 -10.10
CA ILE A 75 -16.79 -1.87 -9.28
C ILE A 75 -16.00 -0.89 -8.38
N ASN A 76 -15.91 0.38 -8.75
CA ASN A 76 -15.17 1.39 -7.99
C ASN A 76 -15.89 1.83 -6.72
N LYS A 77 -17.20 1.60 -6.62
CA LYS A 77 -17.94 1.76 -5.36
C LYS A 77 -17.69 0.61 -4.38
N VAL A 78 -17.16 -0.52 -4.84
CA VAL A 78 -16.74 -1.64 -3.99
C VAL A 78 -15.30 -1.43 -3.53
N LEU A 79 -15.09 -0.44 -2.67
CA LEU A 79 -13.77 -0.01 -2.18
C LEU A 79 -12.98 -1.12 -1.48
N ARG A 80 -13.69 -2.02 -0.79
CA ARG A 80 -13.10 -3.17 -0.11
C ARG A 80 -12.64 -4.19 -1.13
N TYR A 81 -11.32 -4.31 -1.27
CA TYR A 81 -10.62 -5.28 -2.10
C TYR A 81 -10.76 -5.09 -3.61
N PHE A 82 -11.95 -4.82 -4.12
CA PHE A 82 -12.30 -4.97 -5.54
C PHE A 82 -12.24 -3.69 -6.37
N SER A 83 -12.21 -2.50 -5.77
CA SER A 83 -12.11 -1.24 -6.55
C SER A 83 -10.96 -1.26 -7.57
N TYR A 84 -11.30 -0.99 -8.83
CA TYR A 84 -10.35 -0.89 -9.93
C TYR A 84 -9.49 0.37 -9.80
N GLU A 85 -10.07 1.51 -9.39
CA GLU A 85 -9.32 2.75 -9.10
C GLU A 85 -8.17 2.48 -8.12
N HIS A 86 -8.44 1.70 -7.06
CA HIS A 86 -7.40 1.35 -6.09
C HIS A 86 -6.30 0.49 -6.70
N PHE A 87 -6.66 -0.51 -7.51
CA PHE A 87 -5.67 -1.32 -8.23
C PHE A 87 -4.80 -0.45 -9.12
N TYR A 88 -5.43 0.39 -9.94
CA TYR A 88 -4.76 1.21 -10.94
C TYR A 88 -3.73 2.15 -10.28
N VAL A 89 -4.11 2.82 -9.18
CA VAL A 89 -3.16 3.66 -8.42
C VAL A 89 -1.97 2.86 -7.88
N ILE A 90 -2.20 1.68 -7.31
CA ILE A 90 -1.11 0.82 -6.82
C ILE A 90 -0.18 0.45 -7.96
N TYR A 91 -0.74 0.04 -9.10
CA TYR A 91 0.02 -0.40 -10.26
C TYR A 91 0.83 0.76 -10.87
N CYS A 92 0.24 1.93 -11.08
CA CYS A 92 0.95 3.11 -11.58
C CYS A 92 2.06 3.54 -10.64
N LYS A 93 1.83 3.54 -9.31
CA LYS A 93 2.87 3.89 -8.33
C LYS A 93 4.02 2.88 -8.29
N PHE A 94 3.76 1.61 -8.57
CA PHE A 94 4.81 0.63 -8.76
C PHE A 94 5.61 0.93 -10.04
N TRP A 95 4.90 1.15 -11.15
CA TRP A 95 5.47 1.39 -12.47
C TRP A 95 6.32 2.67 -12.52
N GLU A 96 5.90 3.75 -11.84
CA GLU A 96 6.68 5.00 -11.69
C GLU A 96 8.07 4.74 -11.07
N LEU A 97 8.21 3.71 -10.22
CA LEU A 97 9.47 3.38 -9.55
C LEU A 97 10.33 2.37 -10.33
N ASP A 98 9.69 1.41 -10.99
CA ASP A 98 10.31 0.34 -11.78
C ASP A 98 10.70 0.82 -13.18
N THR A 99 11.76 1.64 -13.25
CA THR A 99 12.20 2.31 -14.49
C THR A 99 12.82 1.39 -15.52
N ASP A 100 13.34 0.23 -15.11
CA ASP A 100 13.91 -0.79 -15.99
C ASP A 100 12.92 -1.92 -16.34
N HIS A 101 11.69 -1.84 -15.81
CA HIS A 101 10.57 -2.72 -16.10
C HIS A 101 10.91 -4.21 -15.88
N ASP A 102 11.74 -4.49 -14.87
CA ASP A 102 12.10 -5.85 -14.46
C ASP A 102 11.10 -6.44 -13.44
N PHE A 103 10.08 -5.64 -13.09
CA PHE A 103 9.05 -5.95 -12.11
C PHE A 103 9.59 -6.12 -10.69
N LEU A 104 10.70 -5.45 -10.38
CA LEU A 104 11.36 -5.45 -9.09
C LEU A 104 11.80 -4.03 -8.68
N ILE A 105 11.58 -3.69 -7.41
CA ILE A 105 12.00 -2.41 -6.84
C ILE A 105 13.20 -2.66 -5.92
N ASP A 106 14.32 -1.96 -6.13
CA ASP A 106 15.40 -1.87 -5.14
C ASP A 106 15.29 -0.64 -4.24
N LYS A 107 16.26 -0.51 -3.32
CA LYS A 107 16.35 0.63 -2.40
C LYS A 107 16.40 1.98 -3.12
N GLU A 108 17.13 2.07 -4.23
CA GLU A 108 17.31 3.31 -4.99
C GLU A 108 16.03 3.71 -5.72
N ASN A 109 15.26 2.72 -6.18
CA ASN A 109 13.89 2.94 -6.66
C ASN A 109 13.01 3.46 -5.50
N LEU A 110 12.90 2.72 -4.39
CA LEU A 110 11.95 3.05 -3.31
C LEU A 110 12.24 4.40 -2.64
N ILE A 111 13.51 4.81 -2.54
CA ILE A 111 13.90 6.13 -2.00
C ILE A 111 13.25 7.28 -2.77
N ARG A 112 12.86 7.10 -4.03
CA ARG A 112 12.19 8.15 -4.84
C ARG A 112 10.69 8.25 -4.55
N TYR A 113 10.10 7.26 -3.90
CA TYR A 113 8.67 7.24 -3.59
C TYR A 113 8.24 8.50 -2.83
N GLY A 114 7.10 9.06 -3.23
CA GLY A 114 6.54 10.27 -2.62
C GLY A 114 7.47 11.49 -2.71
N ASN A 115 8.27 11.60 -3.78
CA ASN A 115 9.31 12.63 -3.93
C ASN A 115 10.31 12.62 -2.75
N HIS A 116 10.88 11.45 -2.49
CA HIS A 116 11.79 11.23 -1.37
C HIS A 116 11.13 11.47 0.00
N ALA A 117 9.87 11.06 0.16
CA ALA A 117 9.17 11.22 1.44
C ALA A 117 9.83 10.43 2.57
N LEU A 118 10.26 9.19 2.29
CA LEU A 118 10.87 8.29 3.27
C LEU A 118 12.33 8.61 3.55
N THR A 119 12.77 8.35 4.78
CA THR A 119 14.18 8.42 5.17
C THR A 119 14.96 7.18 4.74
N TYR A 120 16.27 7.33 4.56
CA TYR A 120 17.18 6.24 4.26
C TYR A 120 17.16 5.18 5.36
N ARG A 121 17.19 5.58 6.64
CA ARG A 121 17.08 4.64 7.78
C ARG A 121 15.82 3.78 7.68
N ILE A 122 14.69 4.34 7.26
CA ILE A 122 13.43 3.58 7.11
C ILE A 122 13.45 2.67 5.90
N VAL A 123 13.92 3.15 4.74
CA VAL A 123 14.06 2.30 3.55
C VAL A 123 14.98 1.11 3.83
N ASP A 124 16.07 1.32 4.57
CA ASP A 124 16.95 0.24 5.01
C ASP A 124 16.24 -0.80 5.87
N ARG A 125 15.34 -0.39 6.77
CA ARG A 125 14.55 -1.31 7.60
C ARG A 125 13.57 -2.14 6.76
N ILE A 126 12.93 -1.51 5.77
CA ILE A 126 12.03 -2.18 4.82
C ILE A 126 12.79 -3.26 4.04
N PHE A 127 13.94 -2.92 3.45
CA PHE A 127 14.74 -3.86 2.65
C PHE A 127 15.55 -4.86 3.49
N SER A 128 15.73 -4.60 4.78
CA SER A 128 16.15 -5.60 5.76
C SER A 128 15.03 -6.59 6.11
N GLN A 129 13.84 -6.42 5.52
CA GLN A 129 12.69 -7.29 5.67
C GLN A 129 12.28 -7.48 7.13
N VAL A 130 12.36 -6.36 7.87
CA VAL A 130 11.95 -6.28 9.27
C VAL A 130 10.42 -6.30 9.40
N PRO A 131 9.66 -5.39 8.75
CA PRO A 131 8.21 -5.37 8.95
C PRO A 131 7.52 -6.63 8.41
N ARG A 132 8.06 -7.17 7.32
CA ARG A 132 7.56 -8.36 6.64
C ARG A 132 8.68 -9.00 5.82
N LYS A 133 8.70 -10.33 5.75
CA LYS A 133 9.55 -11.07 4.81
C LYS A 133 9.05 -10.92 3.40
N PHE A 134 9.95 -10.57 2.48
CA PHE A 134 9.62 -10.43 1.08
C PHE A 134 9.29 -11.79 0.47
N ARG A 135 8.35 -11.78 -0.46
CA ARG A 135 7.96 -12.92 -1.30
C ARG A 135 8.80 -12.96 -2.57
N SER A 136 9.39 -11.83 -2.95
CA SER A 136 10.44 -11.76 -3.96
C SER A 136 11.50 -12.83 -3.74
N ARG A 137 11.90 -13.48 -4.84
CA ARG A 137 12.97 -14.48 -4.85
C ARG A 137 14.33 -13.88 -5.16
N VAL A 138 14.39 -12.56 -5.40
CA VAL A 138 15.61 -11.84 -5.74
C VAL A 138 16.09 -11.07 -4.52
N GLU A 139 17.33 -11.32 -4.12
CA GLU A 139 17.93 -10.69 -2.94
C GLU A 139 18.02 -9.16 -3.11
N GLY A 140 17.66 -8.43 -2.06
CA GLY A 140 17.70 -6.95 -2.07
C GLY A 140 16.64 -6.29 -2.95
N LYS A 141 15.71 -7.05 -3.54
CA LYS A 141 14.69 -6.58 -4.46
C LYS A 141 13.30 -6.93 -3.94
N MET A 142 12.40 -5.95 -3.94
CA MET A 142 10.99 -6.04 -3.57
C MET A 142 10.16 -6.39 -4.81
N GLY A 143 9.32 -7.41 -4.75
CA GLY A 143 8.39 -7.72 -5.84
C GLY A 143 7.07 -6.95 -5.71
N TYR A 144 6.20 -7.04 -6.70
CA TYR A 144 4.91 -6.34 -6.70
C TYR A 144 4.02 -6.65 -5.49
N GLU A 145 3.92 -7.92 -5.05
CA GLU A 145 3.20 -8.27 -3.81
C GLU A 145 3.75 -7.52 -2.60
N ASP A 146 5.08 -7.47 -2.49
CA ASP A 146 5.76 -6.82 -1.37
C ASP A 146 5.53 -5.30 -1.40
N PHE A 147 5.49 -4.71 -2.60
CA PHE A 147 5.14 -3.31 -2.81
C PHE A 147 3.69 -3.00 -2.45
N VAL A 148 2.73 -3.87 -2.81
CA VAL A 148 1.31 -3.69 -2.43
C VAL A 148 1.17 -3.59 -0.90
N TYR A 149 1.89 -4.44 -0.14
CA TYR A 149 1.89 -4.33 1.33
C TYR A 149 2.52 -3.04 1.81
N PHE A 150 3.62 -2.61 1.19
CA PHE A 150 4.29 -1.35 1.51
C PHE A 150 3.36 -0.15 1.29
N ILE A 151 2.78 0.01 0.09
CA ILE A 151 1.99 1.20 -0.25
C ILE A 151 0.69 1.27 0.57
N LEU A 152 0.04 0.14 0.83
CA LEU A 152 -1.14 0.11 1.71
C LEU A 152 -0.79 0.52 3.15
N SER A 153 0.42 0.18 3.63
CA SER A 153 0.90 0.57 4.95
C SER A 153 1.34 2.03 4.99
N GLU A 154 1.95 2.54 3.92
CA GLU A 154 2.46 3.91 3.81
C GLU A 154 1.32 4.92 3.70
N GLU A 155 0.31 4.65 2.89
CA GLU A 155 -0.77 5.61 2.58
C GLU A 155 -1.92 5.58 3.60
N ASP A 156 -2.03 4.51 4.41
CA ASP A 156 -2.93 4.44 5.57
C ASP A 156 -2.20 3.88 6.79
N LYS A 157 -1.40 4.76 7.41
CA LYS A 157 -0.65 4.44 8.64
C LYS A 157 -1.56 4.25 9.85
N SER A 158 -2.83 4.66 9.77
CA SER A 158 -3.82 4.50 10.83
C SER A 158 -4.45 3.10 10.87
N SER A 159 -4.39 2.37 9.76
CA SER A 159 -4.85 0.99 9.67
C SER A 159 -4.08 0.07 10.62
N GLU A 160 -4.76 -0.92 11.20
CA GLU A 160 -4.13 -1.92 12.07
C GLU A 160 -2.87 -2.59 11.44
N PRO A 161 -2.90 -3.09 10.18
CA PRO A 161 -1.69 -3.59 9.52
C PRO A 161 -0.63 -2.51 9.27
N GLY A 162 -1.02 -1.27 8.95
CA GLY A 162 -0.08 -0.17 8.74
C GLY A 162 0.66 0.20 10.03
N LEU A 163 -0.06 0.28 11.15
CA LEU A 163 0.52 0.50 12.47
C LEU A 163 1.54 -0.58 12.83
N GLU A 164 1.19 -1.87 12.64
CA GLU A 164 2.11 -2.98 12.90
C GLU A 164 3.34 -2.94 11.99
N TYR A 165 3.15 -2.61 10.71
CA TYR A 165 4.24 -2.47 9.75
C TYR A 165 5.26 -1.43 10.21
N TRP A 166 4.79 -0.21 10.54
CA TRP A 166 5.66 0.88 10.96
C TRP A 166 6.23 0.69 12.36
N PHE A 167 5.46 0.10 13.28
CA PHE A 167 5.94 -0.25 14.61
C PHE A 167 7.15 -1.18 14.52
N LYS A 168 7.04 -2.28 13.75
CA LYS A 168 8.17 -3.20 13.52
C LYS A 168 9.37 -2.49 12.87
N CYS A 169 9.14 -1.56 11.94
CA CYS A 169 10.22 -0.78 11.35
C CYS A 169 11.00 0.03 12.41
N ILE A 170 10.31 0.64 13.38
CA ILE A 170 10.92 1.54 14.37
C ILE A 170 11.50 0.76 15.56
N ASP A 171 10.90 -0.37 15.93
CA ASP A 171 11.36 -1.28 16.99
C ASP A 171 12.69 -1.96 16.58
N LEU A 172 13.82 -1.34 16.93
CA LEU A 172 15.14 -1.71 16.42
C LEU A 172 15.59 -3.06 16.96
N ASP A 173 15.26 -3.37 18.21
CA ASP A 173 15.61 -4.62 18.87
C ASP A 173 14.52 -5.71 18.79
N GLY A 174 13.31 -5.35 18.34
CA GLY A 174 12.20 -6.27 18.12
C GLY A 174 11.53 -6.74 19.42
N ASN A 175 11.66 -5.97 20.51
CA ASN A 175 11.15 -6.34 21.83
C ASN A 175 9.68 -5.95 22.06
N GLY A 176 9.05 -5.23 21.12
CA GLY A 176 7.67 -4.77 21.23
C GLY A 176 7.49 -3.46 21.99
N VAL A 177 8.56 -2.70 22.27
CA VAL A 177 8.54 -1.46 23.07
C VAL A 177 9.45 -0.42 22.41
N LEU A 178 8.88 0.72 22.04
CA LEU A 178 9.65 1.84 21.49
C LEU A 178 10.27 2.68 22.60
N THR A 179 11.59 2.77 22.61
CA THR A 179 12.38 3.57 23.54
C THR A 179 12.70 4.95 22.97
N PRO A 180 12.98 5.96 23.83
CA PRO A 180 13.45 7.26 23.35
C PRO A 180 14.71 7.18 22.48
N ASN A 181 15.59 6.22 22.72
CA ASN A 181 16.81 6.03 21.92
C ASN A 181 16.49 5.60 20.47
N GLU A 182 15.50 4.71 20.29
CA GLU A 182 15.05 4.28 18.96
C GLU A 182 14.34 5.41 18.24
N MET A 183 13.47 6.14 18.94
CA MET A 183 12.81 7.33 18.38
C MET A 183 13.82 8.39 17.98
N GLN A 184 14.83 8.65 18.82
CA GLN A 184 15.91 9.60 18.54
C GLN A 184 16.72 9.16 17.32
N PHE A 185 17.01 7.87 17.18
CA PHE A 185 17.68 7.33 16.00
C PHE A 185 16.92 7.69 14.72
N PHE A 186 15.60 7.54 14.64
CA PHE A 186 14.91 7.99 13.41
C PHE A 186 14.81 9.51 13.29
N TYR A 187 14.69 10.21 14.43
CA TYR A 187 14.59 11.67 14.45
C TYR A 187 15.85 12.39 13.97
N GLU A 188 17.05 11.87 14.24
CA GLU A 188 18.32 12.47 13.80
C GLU A 188 18.38 12.70 12.28
N GLU A 189 17.86 11.75 11.50
CA GLU A 189 17.83 11.90 10.04
C GLU A 189 16.78 12.93 9.60
N GLN A 190 15.62 12.96 10.26
CA GLN A 190 14.60 13.97 10.01
C GLN A 190 15.10 15.38 10.35
N LEU A 191 15.83 15.52 11.45
CA LEU A 191 16.48 16.76 11.86
C LEU A 191 17.46 17.23 10.78
N HIS A 192 18.32 16.34 10.29
CA HIS A 192 19.25 16.67 9.20
C HIS A 192 18.51 17.14 7.93
N ARG A 193 17.41 16.48 7.56
CA ARG A 193 16.58 16.91 6.41
C ARG A 193 15.95 18.28 6.62
N MET A 194 15.47 18.58 7.84
CA MET A 194 14.93 19.90 8.18
C MET A 194 15.99 21.01 8.05
N GLU A 195 17.21 20.76 8.53
CA GLU A 195 18.34 21.68 8.39
C GLU A 195 18.67 21.96 6.91
N CYS A 196 18.71 20.92 6.07
CA CYS A 196 18.91 21.08 4.62
C CYS A 196 17.80 21.89 3.93
N MET A 197 16.59 21.88 4.48
CA MET A 197 15.45 22.68 4.00
C MET A 197 15.34 24.06 4.67
N THR A 198 16.33 24.46 5.48
CA THR A 198 16.33 25.73 6.25
C THR A 198 15.12 25.89 7.18
N GLN A 199 14.55 24.77 7.64
CA GLN A 199 13.46 24.75 8.62
C GLN A 199 14.05 24.87 10.04
N GLU A 200 13.29 25.47 10.96
CA GLU A 200 13.71 25.57 12.35
C GLU A 200 13.67 24.18 13.01
N PRO A 201 14.81 23.69 13.54
CA PRO A 201 14.84 22.40 14.20
C PRO A 201 14.10 22.45 15.53
N VAL A 202 13.33 21.41 15.83
CA VAL A 202 12.72 21.21 17.15
C VAL A 202 13.66 20.34 17.99
N LEU A 203 13.71 20.54 19.30
CA LEU A 203 14.50 19.65 20.14
C LEU A 203 13.81 18.28 20.24
N PHE A 204 14.60 17.21 20.21
CA PHE A 204 14.04 15.86 20.34
C PHE A 204 13.25 15.69 21.64
N GLU A 205 13.67 16.33 22.74
CA GLU A 205 12.95 16.30 24.02
C GLU A 205 11.53 16.86 23.91
N ASP A 206 11.34 17.93 23.13
CA ASP A 206 10.02 18.54 22.90
C ASP A 206 9.14 17.65 22.03
N ILE A 207 9.70 17.06 20.97
CA ILE A 207 9.00 16.08 20.13
C ILE A 207 8.60 14.85 20.94
N LEU A 208 9.49 14.36 21.80
CA LEU A 208 9.23 13.23 22.67
C LEU A 208 8.04 13.53 23.58
N CYS A 209 8.01 14.69 24.24
CA CYS A 209 6.87 15.11 25.08
C CYS A 209 5.57 15.14 24.28
N GLN A 210 5.58 15.73 23.08
CA GLN A 210 4.40 15.78 22.21
C GLN A 210 3.90 14.39 21.81
N ILE A 211 4.81 13.47 21.47
CA ILE A 211 4.45 12.08 21.14
C ILE A 211 3.83 11.38 22.36
N PHE A 212 4.41 11.53 23.54
CA PHE A 212 3.85 10.98 24.78
C PHE A 212 2.46 11.55 25.09
N ASP A 213 2.25 12.85 24.89
CA ASP A 213 0.95 13.50 25.09
C ASP A 213 -0.10 13.03 24.08
N MET A 214 0.28 12.82 22.82
CA MET A 214 -0.62 12.34 21.77
C MET A 214 -1.04 10.88 21.97
N ILE A 215 -0.09 10.02 22.37
CA ILE A 215 -0.34 8.58 22.53
C ILE A 215 -0.98 8.29 23.89
N GLY A 216 -0.62 9.05 24.93
CA GLY A 216 -1.07 8.83 26.31
C GLY A 216 -0.79 7.41 26.81
N PRO A 217 0.45 6.88 26.71
CA PRO A 217 0.72 5.49 27.04
C PRO A 217 0.47 5.21 28.53
N GLU A 218 -0.37 4.22 28.83
CA GLU A 218 -0.58 3.78 30.21
C GLU A 218 0.69 3.12 30.76
N VAL A 219 1.14 3.58 31.93
CA VAL A 219 2.22 2.95 32.67
C VAL A 219 1.69 1.60 33.22
N THR A 220 1.97 0.48 32.52
CA THR A 220 1.66 -0.96 32.81
C THR A 220 0.27 -1.54 32.46
N PRO A 221 0.18 -2.87 32.16
CA PRO A 221 0.10 -3.46 30.83
C PRO A 221 -1.34 -3.68 30.31
N GLY A 222 -1.52 -3.50 29.01
CA GLY A 222 -2.67 -4.01 28.27
C GLY A 222 -3.26 -2.97 27.33
N PHE A 223 -2.64 -2.80 26.16
CA PHE A 223 -3.30 -2.08 25.08
C PHE A 223 -4.43 -2.94 24.52
N SER A 224 -5.67 -2.52 24.77
CA SER A 224 -6.77 -2.80 23.84
C SER A 224 -6.81 -1.64 22.85
N THR A 225 -6.57 -1.92 21.58
CA THR A 225 -6.90 -1.03 20.46
C THR A 225 -8.40 -0.73 20.54
N ASP A 226 -8.75 0.43 21.10
CA ASP A 226 -10.13 0.86 21.19
C ASP A 226 -10.61 1.26 19.79
N GLU A 227 -11.65 0.55 19.36
CA GLU A 227 -12.31 0.66 18.07
C GLU A 227 -12.89 2.08 17.92
N ARG A 228 -12.29 2.92 17.07
CA ARG A 228 -13.00 4.10 16.57
C ARG A 228 -13.87 3.69 15.38
N GLU A 229 -15.17 3.87 15.62
CA GLU A 229 -16.30 3.52 14.78
C GLU A 229 -16.34 4.27 13.41
N ASN A 230 -16.88 3.55 12.42
CA ASN A 230 -17.07 3.74 10.96
C ASN A 230 -18.01 4.93 10.55
N PRO A 231 -18.43 5.14 9.27
CA PRO A 231 -17.90 4.85 7.91
C PRO A 231 -17.94 6.10 6.99
N THR A 232 -17.13 6.30 5.96
CA THR A 232 -17.36 5.65 4.65
C THR A 232 -16.09 5.43 3.86
N LEU A 233 -15.01 6.17 4.19
CA LEU A 233 -13.73 6.12 3.48
C LEU A 233 -12.59 6.05 4.49
N THR A 234 -11.67 5.12 4.30
CA THR A 234 -10.38 5.03 4.99
C THR A 234 -9.41 6.12 4.49
N GLU A 235 -8.23 6.24 5.11
CA GLU A 235 -7.18 7.14 4.57
C GLU A 235 -6.70 6.63 3.21
N TRP A 236 -6.57 5.30 3.08
CA TRP A 236 -6.29 4.64 1.81
C TRP A 236 -7.30 5.02 0.73
N ASP A 237 -8.61 4.92 1.01
CA ASP A 237 -9.65 5.20 0.02
C ASP A 237 -9.60 6.67 -0.46
N ARG A 238 -9.30 7.61 0.45
CA ARG A 238 -9.13 9.03 0.11
C ARG A 238 -7.88 9.28 -0.74
N PHE A 239 -6.77 8.63 -0.39
CA PHE A 239 -5.53 8.73 -1.15
C PHE A 239 -5.72 8.20 -2.57
N ALA A 240 -6.23 6.97 -2.68
CA ALA A 240 -6.39 6.29 -3.96
C ALA A 240 -7.31 7.08 -4.89
N HIS A 241 -8.46 7.56 -4.41
CA HIS A 241 -9.36 8.35 -5.25
C HIS A 241 -8.71 9.65 -5.78
N ARG A 242 -7.95 10.37 -4.94
CA ARG A 242 -7.25 11.59 -5.35
C ARG A 242 -6.16 11.30 -6.38
N GLU A 243 -5.37 10.25 -6.15
CA GLU A 243 -4.30 9.88 -7.07
C GLU A 243 -4.84 9.34 -8.39
N TYR A 244 -5.95 8.60 -8.37
CA TYR A 244 -6.60 8.12 -9.58
C TYR A 244 -6.99 9.30 -10.49
N ILE A 245 -7.67 10.31 -9.94
CA ILE A 245 -8.04 11.52 -10.69
C ILE A 245 -6.80 12.22 -11.26
N ARG A 246 -5.72 12.32 -10.47
CA ARG A 246 -4.47 12.96 -10.93
C ARG A 246 -3.85 12.19 -12.10
N LEU A 247 -3.72 10.88 -11.96
CA LEU A 247 -3.10 10.01 -12.96
C LEU A 247 -3.92 9.98 -14.26
N SER A 248 -5.25 9.83 -14.16
CA SER A 248 -6.11 9.83 -15.34
C SER A 248 -6.06 11.16 -16.11
N MET A 249 -5.92 12.29 -15.40
CA MET A 249 -5.78 13.60 -16.05
C MET A 249 -4.42 13.81 -16.72
N GLU A 250 -3.35 13.18 -16.21
CA GLU A 250 -2.02 13.27 -16.79
C GLU A 250 -1.95 12.49 -18.11
N GLU A 251 -2.56 11.30 -18.18
CA GLU A 251 -2.70 10.51 -19.42
C GLU A 251 -3.46 11.29 -20.52
N ASP A 252 -4.61 11.89 -20.19
CA ASP A 252 -5.40 12.69 -21.13
C ASP A 252 -4.62 13.88 -21.75
N VAL A 253 -3.70 14.47 -20.98
CA VAL A 253 -2.87 15.60 -21.43
C VAL A 253 -1.71 15.13 -22.30
N GLU A 254 -1.09 14.00 -21.97
CA GLU A 254 -0.02 13.40 -22.78
C GLU A 254 -0.55 13.01 -24.17
N ASP A 255 -1.73 12.40 -24.24
CA ASP A 255 -2.41 12.05 -25.49
C ASP A 255 -2.81 13.28 -26.32
N ALA A 256 -3.22 14.37 -25.66
CA ALA A 256 -3.53 15.63 -26.35
C ALA A 256 -2.29 16.38 -26.85
N SER A 257 -1.12 16.16 -26.23
CA SER A 257 0.13 16.86 -26.54
C SER A 257 0.97 16.19 -27.63
N ASN A 258 0.82 14.87 -27.82
CA ASN A 258 1.59 14.07 -28.77
C ASN A 258 0.95 13.90 -30.16
N GLY A 259 0.36 14.98 -30.68
CA GLY A 259 -0.12 15.06 -32.07
C GLY A 259 0.98 15.14 -33.13
N SER A 260 1.87 14.14 -33.25
CA SER A 260 2.59 13.79 -34.50
C SER A 260 3.54 12.59 -34.33
N GLY A 261 3.17 11.44 -34.90
CA GLY A 261 4.03 10.52 -35.67
C GLY A 261 5.20 9.80 -34.96
N ASP A 262 4.99 8.49 -34.76
CA ASP A 262 5.97 7.41 -34.81
C ASP A 262 7.14 7.38 -33.81
N ILE A 263 6.85 7.05 -32.55
CA ILE A 263 7.59 6.05 -31.73
C ILE A 263 6.54 5.36 -30.81
N TRP A 264 5.60 4.63 -31.41
CA TRP A 264 4.49 4.00 -30.70
C TRP A 264 4.32 2.58 -31.24
N ASP A 265 5.00 1.61 -30.64
CA ASP A 265 4.72 0.18 -30.86
C ASP A 265 4.77 -0.53 -29.50
N GLU A 266 3.62 -1.11 -29.14
CA GLU A 266 3.35 -2.06 -28.04
C GLU A 266 3.64 -1.48 -26.63
N SER A 267 2.67 -0.95 -25.86
CA SER A 267 1.78 -1.75 -25.00
C SER A 267 0.73 -0.90 -24.23
N PHE A 268 0.09 0.09 -24.87
CA PHE A 268 -1.02 0.84 -24.25
C PHE A 268 -2.27 0.78 -25.14
N GLU A 269 -3.18 -0.13 -24.83
CA GLU A 269 -4.60 0.04 -25.12
C GLU A 269 -5.40 -0.46 -23.91
N ALA A 270 -5.88 0.48 -23.08
CA ALA A 270 -7.15 0.33 -22.39
C ALA A 270 -7.98 1.58 -22.74
N PRO A 271 -8.92 1.50 -23.70
CA PRO A 271 -9.81 2.61 -24.00
C PRO A 271 -10.98 2.60 -22.99
N PHE A 272 -11.58 3.77 -22.81
CA PHE A 272 -12.84 4.01 -22.07
C PHE A 272 -13.86 2.87 -22.06
#